data_AF-A0A7K2PDF5-F1
#
_entry.id   AF-A0A7K2PDF5-F1
#
_cell.length_a   1.000
_cell.length_b   1.000
_cell.length_c   1.000
_cell.angle_alpha   90.00
_cell.angle_beta   90.00
_cell.angle_gamma   90.00
#
_symmetry.space_group_name_H-M   'P 1'
#
loop_
_entity.id
_entity.type
_entity.pdbx_description
1 polymer ?
#
loop_
_entity_poly.entity_id
_entity_poly.type
_entity_poly.pdbx_seq_one_letter_code
_entity_poly.pdbx_strand_id
1 'polypeptide(L)'
;EADAAGRRATSDAARSLAAAVPGVRAAARGAVAKSAAAAREETALMRAWGVGSGELERMPFDERARLAERLRTGRLAEWAELIGRFRQMAEGERARKVQNATGELIGVTLGDDLSRVIPSELANLGLPELRAVFAARYAAGELMLYDSQGEQATGRGAVIACVDTSHSMYEAGPGGITREAWAKACALALLDQARHAGRDFVGIVFSAADRLRVFRFPADRPAGLARTLDFAETFLGGGTSYERP
;
A
#
# COMPACT_ATOMS: atom_id res chain seq x y z
N GLU A 1 -11.42 -62.14 39.16
CA GLU A 1 -11.33 -60.73 39.57
C GLU A 1 -10.39 -59.89 38.70
N ALA A 2 -9.26 -60.44 38.21
CA ALA A 2 -8.32 -59.74 37.33
C ALA A 2 -8.93 -59.15 36.03
N ASP A 3 -9.82 -59.89 35.35
CA ASP A 3 -10.47 -59.42 34.10
C ASP A 3 -11.48 -58.28 34.31
N ALA A 4 -12.04 -58.16 35.51
CA ALA A 4 -12.94 -57.05 35.85
C ALA A 4 -12.15 -55.77 36.12
N ALA A 5 -10.97 -55.89 36.74
CA ALA A 5 -10.05 -54.78 36.96
C ALA A 5 -9.45 -54.26 35.63
N GLY A 6 -9.07 -55.16 34.72
CA GLY A 6 -8.56 -54.79 33.39
C GLY A 6 -9.59 -54.02 32.55
N ARG A 7 -10.85 -54.48 32.53
CA ARG A 7 -11.94 -53.79 31.81
C ARG A 7 -12.29 -52.41 32.38
N ARG A 8 -12.17 -52.25 33.71
CA ARG A 8 -12.34 -50.93 34.36
C ARG A 8 -11.20 -49.98 33.99
N ALA A 9 -9.95 -50.45 34.03
CA ALA A 9 -8.79 -49.66 33.62
C ALA A 9 -8.87 -49.20 32.15
N THR A 10 -9.32 -50.06 31.23
CA THR A 10 -9.52 -49.68 29.82
C THR A 10 -10.67 -48.71 29.64
N SER A 11 -11.76 -48.83 30.42
CA SER A 11 -12.89 -47.88 30.39
C SER A 11 -12.50 -46.52 30.93
N ASP A 12 -11.70 -46.48 31.99
CA ASP A 12 -11.21 -45.24 32.60
C ASP A 12 -10.19 -44.54 31.69
N ALA A 13 -9.32 -45.30 31.02
CA ALA A 13 -8.41 -44.78 29.99
C ALA A 13 -9.17 -44.21 28.77
N ALA A 14 -10.23 -44.89 28.31
CA ALA A 14 -11.07 -44.39 27.22
C ALA A 14 -11.82 -43.12 27.61
N ARG A 15 -12.33 -43.01 28.85
CA ARG A 15 -13.00 -41.81 29.36
C ARG A 15 -12.04 -40.63 29.50
N SER A 16 -10.84 -40.86 30.01
CA SER A 16 -9.82 -39.81 30.15
C SER A 16 -9.31 -39.32 28.79
N LEU A 17 -9.14 -40.22 27.81
CA LEU A 17 -8.83 -39.82 26.43
C LEU A 17 -9.98 -39.03 25.77
N ALA A 18 -11.23 -39.48 25.93
CA ALA A 18 -12.41 -38.79 25.42
C ALA A 18 -12.60 -37.39 26.05
N ALA A 19 -12.22 -37.22 27.31
CA ALA A 19 -12.22 -35.92 28.00
C ALA A 19 -11.09 -34.99 27.53
N ALA A 20 -9.94 -35.54 27.13
CA ALA A 20 -8.78 -34.77 26.66
C ALA A 20 -8.89 -34.32 25.18
N VAL A 21 -9.56 -35.10 24.32
CA VAL A 21 -9.70 -34.82 22.88
C VAL A 21 -10.32 -33.45 22.56
N PRO A 22 -11.38 -32.99 23.26
CA PRO A 22 -11.92 -31.64 23.09
C PRO A 22 -10.89 -30.54 23.40
N GLY A 23 -10.08 -30.71 24.46
CA GLY A 23 -9.02 -29.78 24.84
C GLY A 23 -7.90 -29.71 23.80
N VAL A 24 -7.48 -30.85 23.25
CA VAL A 24 -6.49 -30.92 22.16
C VAL A 24 -7.03 -30.25 20.89
N ARG A 25 -8.30 -30.49 20.52
CA ARG A 25 -8.93 -29.84 19.36
C ARG A 25 -9.09 -28.32 19.56
N ALA A 26 -9.44 -27.88 20.77
CA ALA A 26 -9.56 -26.46 21.09
C ALA A 26 -8.18 -25.77 21.04
N ALA A 27 -7.14 -26.38 21.63
CA ALA A 27 -5.77 -25.90 21.56
C ALA A 27 -5.24 -25.85 20.12
N ALA A 28 -5.49 -26.89 19.32
CA ALA A 28 -5.13 -26.92 17.90
C ALA A 28 -5.83 -25.82 17.09
N ARG A 29 -7.13 -25.61 17.29
CA ARG A 29 -7.87 -24.51 16.65
C ARG A 29 -7.36 -23.14 17.09
N GLY A 30 -7.05 -22.97 18.37
CA GLY A 30 -6.45 -21.75 18.91
C GLY A 30 -5.09 -21.44 18.31
N ALA A 31 -4.22 -22.46 18.18
CA ALA A 31 -2.91 -22.34 17.54
C ALA A 31 -3.04 -22.00 16.04
N VAL A 32 -3.97 -22.63 15.33
CA VAL A 32 -4.28 -22.31 13.92
C VAL A 32 -4.80 -20.87 13.78
N ALA A 33 -5.72 -20.44 14.65
CA ALA A 33 -6.25 -19.08 14.62
C ALA A 33 -5.17 -18.04 14.91
N LYS A 34 -4.29 -18.28 15.91
CA LYS A 34 -3.15 -17.41 16.22
C LYS A 34 -2.16 -17.33 15.06
N SER A 35 -1.86 -18.46 14.42
CA SER A 35 -0.95 -18.51 13.26
C SER A 35 -1.56 -17.78 12.05
N ALA A 36 -2.86 -17.94 11.82
CA ALA A 36 -3.57 -17.23 10.76
C ALA A 36 -3.62 -15.71 11.01
N ALA A 37 -3.78 -15.28 12.26
CA ALA A 37 -3.72 -13.87 12.63
C ALA A 37 -2.33 -13.27 12.38
N ALA A 38 -1.27 -13.95 12.84
CA ALA A 38 0.12 -13.53 12.61
C ALA A 38 0.45 -13.41 11.11
N ALA A 39 0.03 -14.39 10.30
CA ALA A 39 0.23 -14.36 8.85
C ALA A 39 -0.51 -13.19 8.17
N ARG A 40 -1.70 -12.82 8.67
CA ARG A 40 -2.45 -11.66 8.16
C ARG A 40 -1.77 -10.35 8.53
N GLU A 41 -1.28 -10.21 9.76
CA GLU A 41 -0.50 -9.04 10.18
C GLU A 41 0.75 -8.87 9.34
N GLU A 42 1.50 -9.96 9.13
CA GLU A 42 2.68 -9.97 8.27
C GLU A 42 2.33 -9.52 6.85
N THR A 43 1.27 -10.09 6.26
CA THR A 43 0.83 -9.71 4.90
C THR A 43 0.42 -8.24 4.83
N ALA A 44 -0.27 -7.72 5.86
CA ALA A 44 -0.67 -6.31 5.91
C ALA A 44 0.53 -5.37 6.01
N LEU A 45 1.50 -5.70 6.86
CA LEU A 45 2.75 -4.94 7.02
C LEU A 45 3.53 -4.92 5.70
N MET A 46 3.66 -6.06 5.04
CA MET A 46 4.35 -6.16 3.75
C MET A 46 3.70 -5.31 2.66
N ARG A 47 2.36 -5.29 2.61
CA ARG A 47 1.61 -4.42 1.69
C ARG A 47 1.82 -2.94 1.99
N ALA A 48 1.84 -2.54 3.25
CA ALA A 48 2.16 -1.15 3.63
C ALA A 48 3.57 -0.75 3.16
N TRP A 49 4.49 -1.71 3.12
CA TRP A 49 5.83 -1.54 2.57
C TRP A 49 5.94 -1.86 1.07
N GLY A 50 4.81 -2.01 0.38
CA GLY A 50 4.71 -2.01 -1.09
C GLY A 50 5.17 -3.30 -1.74
N VAL A 51 5.28 -4.36 -0.95
CA VAL A 51 5.48 -5.70 -1.47
C VAL A 51 4.13 -6.17 -2.02
N GLY A 52 4.06 -6.31 -3.34
CA GLY A 52 2.86 -6.79 -4.02
C GLY A 52 2.55 -8.24 -3.64
N SER A 53 1.28 -8.64 -3.68
CA SER A 53 0.86 -10.02 -3.36
C SER A 53 1.63 -11.07 -4.16
N GLY A 54 1.80 -10.84 -5.47
CA GLY A 54 2.55 -11.76 -6.35
C GLY A 54 4.07 -11.75 -6.12
N GLU A 55 4.66 -10.71 -5.52
CA GLU A 55 6.06 -10.73 -5.09
C GLU A 55 6.21 -11.53 -3.79
N LEU A 56 5.25 -11.36 -2.88
CA LEU A 56 5.19 -12.03 -1.59
C LEU A 56 5.00 -13.56 -1.72
N GLU A 57 4.18 -13.99 -2.70
CA GLU A 57 3.96 -15.40 -3.03
C GLU A 57 5.20 -16.07 -3.63
N ARG A 58 6.01 -15.33 -4.41
CA ARG A 58 7.24 -15.83 -5.03
C ARG A 58 8.44 -15.80 -4.10
N MET A 59 8.35 -15.07 -2.98
CA MET A 59 9.43 -14.91 -2.02
C MET A 59 9.64 -16.17 -1.17
N PRO A 60 10.88 -16.69 -1.05
CA PRO A 60 11.21 -17.78 -0.15
C PRO A 60 10.77 -17.50 1.30
N PHE A 61 10.37 -18.56 2.02
CA PHE A 61 9.88 -18.42 3.40
C PHE A 61 10.87 -17.70 4.32
N ASP A 62 12.14 -18.09 4.29
CA ASP A 62 13.17 -17.50 5.15
C ASP A 62 13.42 -16.02 4.85
N GLU A 63 13.36 -15.63 3.57
CA GLU A 63 13.52 -14.25 3.14
C GLU A 63 12.34 -13.40 3.62
N ARG A 64 11.12 -13.92 3.44
CA ARG A 64 9.89 -13.28 3.91
C ARG A 64 9.88 -13.11 5.43
N ALA A 65 10.30 -14.13 6.17
CA ALA A 65 10.37 -14.07 7.63
C ALA A 65 11.39 -13.02 8.13
N ARG A 66 12.59 -12.96 7.53
CA ARG A 66 13.60 -11.95 7.87
C ARG A 66 13.11 -10.53 7.57
N LEU A 67 12.45 -10.37 6.44
CA LEU A 67 11.87 -9.11 6.03
C LEU A 67 10.76 -8.69 7.01
N ALA A 68 9.86 -9.60 7.39
CA ALA A 68 8.80 -9.34 8.35
C ALA A 68 9.36 -8.87 9.69
N GLU A 69 10.42 -9.53 10.17
CA GLU A 69 11.09 -9.16 11.41
C GLU A 69 11.73 -7.77 11.31
N ARG A 70 12.41 -7.47 10.21
CA ARG A 70 12.98 -6.14 9.96
C ARG A 70 11.90 -5.06 9.93
N LEU A 71 10.75 -5.33 9.31
CA LEU A 71 9.63 -4.40 9.27
C LEU A 71 8.97 -4.19 10.64
N ARG A 72 8.97 -5.20 11.52
CA ARG A 72 8.41 -5.12 12.89
C ARG A 72 9.35 -4.42 13.88
N THR A 73 10.66 -4.55 13.69
CA THR A 73 11.68 -4.04 14.63
C THR A 73 12.37 -2.78 14.11
N GLY A 74 12.17 -2.44 12.83
CA GLY A 74 12.76 -1.28 12.21
C GLY A 74 12.26 0.03 12.81
N ARG A 75 13.03 1.09 12.60
CA ARG A 75 12.77 2.43 13.15
C ARG A 75 11.38 2.99 12.82
N LEU A 76 10.84 2.61 11.66
CA LEU A 76 9.52 3.07 11.21
C LEU A 76 8.41 2.04 11.40
N ALA A 77 8.65 0.98 12.17
CA ALA A 77 7.66 -0.06 12.44
C ALA A 77 6.38 0.52 13.07
N GLU A 78 6.54 1.42 14.05
CA GLU A 78 5.43 2.13 14.71
C GLU A 78 4.63 3.03 13.73
N TRP A 79 5.21 3.38 12.58
CA TRP A 79 4.61 4.23 11.55
C TRP A 79 4.17 3.46 10.30
N ALA A 80 4.13 2.12 10.34
CA ALA A 80 3.74 1.30 9.19
C ALA A 80 2.36 1.67 8.63
N GLU A 81 1.38 1.97 9.50
CA GLU A 81 0.05 2.41 9.07
C GLU A 81 0.07 3.78 8.37
N LEU A 82 0.88 4.73 8.87
CA LEU A 82 1.07 6.03 8.22
C LEU A 82 1.66 5.85 6.81
N ILE A 83 2.71 5.05 6.69
CA ILE A 83 3.37 4.76 5.41
C ILE A 83 2.37 4.12 4.44
N GLY A 84 1.62 3.11 4.90
CA GLY A 84 0.59 2.45 4.09
C GLY A 84 -0.47 3.42 3.57
N ARG A 85 -0.97 4.32 4.42
CA ARG A 85 -1.96 5.34 4.02
C ARG A 85 -1.41 6.29 2.96
N PHE A 86 -0.18 6.79 3.11
CA PHE A 86 0.44 7.69 2.14
C PHE A 86 0.56 7.05 0.75
N ARG A 87 0.95 5.78 0.71
CA ARG A 87 1.09 5.03 -0.54
C ARG A 87 -0.26 4.75 -1.19
N GLN A 88 -1.26 4.36 -0.39
CA GLN A 88 -2.63 4.18 -0.88
C GLN A 88 -3.21 5.49 -1.43
N MET A 89 -2.97 6.62 -0.75
CA MET A 89 -3.37 7.94 -1.25
C MET A 89 -2.70 8.26 -2.59
N ALA A 90 -1.41 7.97 -2.73
CA ALA A 90 -0.67 8.19 -3.96
C ALA A 90 -1.18 7.32 -5.14
N GLU A 91 -1.60 6.08 -4.86
CA GLU A 91 -2.30 5.22 -5.83
C GLU A 91 -3.68 5.77 -6.20
N GLY A 92 -4.45 6.24 -5.21
CA GLY A 92 -5.78 6.82 -5.41
C GLY A 92 -5.77 8.10 -6.25
N GLU A 93 -4.83 9.01 -5.98
CA GLU A 93 -4.65 10.24 -6.77
C GLU A 93 -4.25 9.95 -8.22
N ARG A 94 -3.49 8.87 -8.47
CA ARG A 94 -3.22 8.40 -9.83
C ARG A 94 -4.49 7.91 -10.51
N ALA A 95 -5.28 7.06 -9.85
CA ALA A 95 -6.53 6.53 -10.42
C ALA A 95 -7.48 7.68 -10.80
N ARG A 96 -7.55 8.72 -9.96
CA ARG A 96 -8.30 9.96 -10.25
C ARG A 96 -7.69 10.77 -11.39
N LYS A 97 -6.37 10.92 -11.48
CA LYS A 97 -5.71 11.65 -12.57
C LYS A 97 -5.90 10.97 -13.93
N VAL A 98 -6.04 9.64 -13.97
CA VAL A 98 -6.42 8.91 -15.19
C VAL A 98 -7.88 9.20 -15.57
N GLN A 99 -8.77 9.36 -14.59
CA GLN A 99 -10.20 9.63 -14.82
C GLN A 99 -10.50 11.11 -15.16
N ASN A 100 -9.74 12.05 -14.59
CA ASN A 100 -10.02 13.50 -14.63
C ASN A 100 -8.99 14.31 -15.43
N ALA A 101 -8.22 13.69 -16.31
CA ALA A 101 -7.27 14.46 -17.09
C ALA A 101 -8.06 15.37 -18.05
N THR A 102 -8.03 16.69 -17.79
CA THR A 102 -8.56 17.73 -18.67
C THR A 102 -7.72 17.69 -19.95
N GLY A 103 -8.14 16.82 -20.85
CA GLY A 103 -7.50 16.54 -22.12
C GLY A 103 -8.07 17.37 -23.24
N GLU A 104 -7.36 17.41 -24.35
CA GLU A 104 -7.95 17.82 -25.62
C GLU A 104 -9.15 16.90 -25.92
N LEU A 105 -10.26 17.50 -26.38
CA LEU A 105 -11.42 16.74 -26.83
C LEU A 105 -11.01 15.99 -28.11
N ILE A 106 -10.85 14.68 -28.01
CA ILE A 106 -10.38 13.84 -29.11
C ILE A 106 -11.49 13.02 -29.77
N GLY A 107 -12.65 12.89 -29.13
CA GLY A 107 -13.74 12.11 -29.68
C GLY A 107 -14.94 11.94 -28.76
N VAL A 108 -15.68 10.86 -28.98
CA VAL A 108 -16.87 10.48 -28.24
C VAL A 108 -16.77 9.00 -27.86
N THR A 109 -17.09 8.67 -26.62
CA THR A 109 -17.16 7.30 -26.10
C THR A 109 -18.56 7.01 -25.54
N LEU A 110 -18.85 5.76 -25.18
CA LEU A 110 -20.07 5.39 -24.45
C LEU A 110 -19.81 5.32 -22.95
N GLY A 111 -20.77 5.73 -22.13
CA GLY A 111 -20.74 5.60 -20.67
C GLY A 111 -21.97 6.20 -19.96
N ASP A 112 -21.82 6.48 -18.68
CA ASP A 112 -22.86 6.97 -17.77
C ASP A 112 -22.46 8.25 -17.00
N ASP A 113 -21.33 8.89 -17.31
CA ASP A 113 -20.92 10.11 -16.64
C ASP A 113 -21.66 11.35 -17.19
N LEU A 114 -22.73 11.76 -16.48
CA LEU A 114 -23.54 12.93 -16.81
C LEU A 114 -22.75 14.24 -16.96
N SER A 115 -21.58 14.36 -16.31
CA SER A 115 -20.75 15.57 -16.42
C SER A 115 -20.07 15.70 -17.79
N ARG A 116 -20.02 14.61 -18.57
CA ARG A 116 -19.35 14.52 -19.86
C ARG A 116 -20.28 14.24 -21.04
N VAL A 117 -21.59 14.13 -20.81
CA VAL A 117 -22.57 13.80 -21.85
C VAL A 117 -22.58 14.85 -22.97
N ILE A 118 -22.59 14.40 -24.22
CA ILE A 118 -22.60 15.32 -25.37
C ILE A 118 -23.98 16.00 -25.52
N PRO A 119 -24.05 17.20 -26.13
CA PRO A 119 -25.30 17.95 -26.25
C PRO A 119 -26.44 17.19 -26.95
N SER A 120 -26.14 16.34 -27.94
CA SER A 120 -27.16 15.53 -28.65
C SER A 120 -27.83 14.49 -27.75
N GLU A 121 -27.13 13.96 -26.75
CA GLU A 121 -27.74 13.08 -25.75
C GLU A 121 -28.57 13.88 -24.74
N LEU A 122 -28.09 15.05 -24.32
CA LEU A 122 -28.85 15.95 -23.44
C LEU A 122 -30.16 16.44 -24.09
N ALA A 123 -30.19 16.57 -25.42
CA ALA A 123 -31.42 16.90 -26.14
C ALA A 123 -32.52 15.84 -25.94
N ASN A 124 -32.16 14.55 -25.82
CA ASN A 124 -33.11 13.47 -25.54
C ASN A 124 -33.72 13.58 -24.13
N LEU A 125 -33.01 14.19 -23.18
CA LEU A 125 -33.53 14.47 -21.84
C LEU A 125 -34.52 15.65 -21.85
N GLY A 126 -34.31 16.63 -22.73
CA GLY A 126 -35.19 17.79 -22.88
C GLY A 126 -36.58 17.44 -23.42
N LEU A 127 -36.65 16.51 -24.37
CA LEU A 127 -37.88 16.11 -25.06
C LEU A 127 -38.67 15.03 -24.28
N PRO A 128 -39.92 15.29 -23.85
CA PRO A 128 -40.71 14.35 -23.03
C PRO A 128 -40.80 12.93 -23.60
N GLU A 129 -40.91 12.81 -24.93
CA GLU A 129 -41.06 11.55 -25.66
C GLU A 129 -39.77 10.71 -25.66
N LEU A 130 -38.61 11.34 -25.49
CA LEU A 130 -37.29 10.69 -25.57
C LEU A 130 -36.65 10.45 -24.19
N ARG A 131 -37.23 10.98 -23.11
CA ARG A 131 -36.70 10.81 -21.74
C ARG A 131 -36.57 9.35 -21.32
N ALA A 132 -37.54 8.51 -21.72
CA ALA A 132 -37.49 7.08 -21.43
C ALA A 132 -36.31 6.39 -22.13
N VAL A 133 -36.00 6.79 -23.36
CA VAL A 133 -34.86 6.29 -24.14
C VAL A 133 -33.55 6.76 -23.51
N PHE A 134 -33.47 8.04 -23.12
CA PHE A 134 -32.31 8.57 -22.39
C PHE A 134 -32.06 7.80 -21.09
N ALA A 135 -33.11 7.59 -20.28
CA ALA A 135 -33.00 6.87 -19.01
C ALA A 135 -32.58 5.40 -19.20
N ALA A 136 -33.09 4.72 -20.24
CA ALA A 136 -32.69 3.36 -20.56
C ALA A 136 -31.21 3.28 -20.97
N ARG A 137 -30.74 4.19 -21.82
CA ARG A 137 -29.35 4.25 -22.26
C ARG A 137 -28.39 4.67 -21.14
N TYR A 138 -28.82 5.58 -20.26
CA TYR A 138 -28.10 5.93 -19.04
C TYR A 138 -27.90 4.71 -18.14
N ALA A 139 -28.97 3.96 -17.86
CA ALA A 139 -28.90 2.75 -17.04
C ALA A 139 -28.04 1.64 -17.67
N ALA A 140 -27.97 1.60 -19.01
CA ALA A 140 -27.13 0.67 -19.75
C ALA A 140 -25.66 1.14 -19.90
N GLY A 141 -25.32 2.38 -19.51
CA GLY A 141 -23.99 2.95 -19.75
C GLY A 141 -23.69 3.23 -21.23
N GLU A 142 -24.73 3.51 -22.02
CA GLU A 142 -24.67 3.68 -23.47
C GLU A 142 -24.90 5.13 -23.91
N LEU A 143 -24.76 6.12 -23.02
CA LEU A 143 -24.79 7.52 -23.43
C LEU A 143 -23.48 7.90 -24.12
N MET A 144 -23.58 8.70 -25.17
CA MET A 144 -22.42 9.31 -25.79
C MET A 144 -21.84 10.42 -24.89
N LEU A 145 -20.57 10.28 -24.53
CA LEU A 145 -19.80 11.20 -23.70
C LEU A 145 -18.63 11.76 -24.48
N TYR A 146 -18.26 13.01 -24.22
CA TYR A 146 -17.00 13.56 -24.71
C TYR A 146 -15.82 12.74 -24.18
N ASP A 147 -14.95 12.29 -25.08
CA ASP A 147 -13.70 11.62 -24.74
C ASP A 147 -12.54 12.63 -24.71
N SER A 148 -11.90 12.73 -23.55
CA SER A 148 -10.77 13.62 -23.31
C SER A 148 -9.56 12.79 -22.87
N GLN A 149 -8.52 12.74 -23.71
CA GLN A 149 -7.23 12.18 -23.32
C GLN A 149 -6.40 13.30 -22.72
N GLY A 150 -6.10 13.20 -21.42
CA GLY A 150 -5.12 14.07 -20.80
C GLY A 150 -3.82 14.12 -21.59
N GLU A 151 -3.23 15.30 -21.75
CA GLU A 151 -1.86 15.40 -22.21
C GLU A 151 -0.97 14.58 -21.26
N GLN A 152 -0.48 13.44 -21.77
CA GLN A 152 0.68 12.78 -21.20
C GLN A 152 1.85 13.72 -21.44
N ALA A 153 2.17 14.57 -20.45
CA ALA A 153 3.38 15.38 -20.49
C ALA A 153 4.58 14.46 -20.83
N THR A 154 5.03 14.50 -22.08
CA THR A 154 6.20 13.77 -22.54
C THR A 154 7.43 14.42 -21.91
N GLY A 155 8.31 13.61 -21.32
CA GLY A 155 9.53 14.12 -20.68
C GLY A 155 9.42 14.45 -19.18
N ARG A 156 8.70 13.65 -18.38
CA ARG A 156 8.75 13.79 -16.92
C ARG A 156 10.15 13.37 -16.41
N GLY A 157 11.00 14.34 -16.07
CA GLY A 157 12.34 14.09 -15.50
C GLY A 157 12.32 13.33 -14.17
N ALA A 158 13.50 13.06 -13.59
CA ALA A 158 13.62 12.33 -12.32
C ALA A 158 12.85 13.00 -11.16
N VAL A 159 12.38 12.21 -10.19
CA VAL A 159 11.89 12.70 -8.90
C VAL A 159 13.05 12.71 -7.91
N ILE A 160 13.31 13.86 -7.27
CA ILE A 160 14.35 13.98 -6.26
C ILE A 160 13.68 14.37 -4.94
N ALA A 161 13.80 13.52 -3.93
CA ALA A 161 13.26 13.74 -2.59
C ALA A 161 14.41 13.98 -1.61
N CYS A 162 14.53 15.21 -1.12
CA CYS A 162 15.48 15.56 -0.06
C CYS A 162 14.77 15.49 1.30
N VAL A 163 15.23 14.61 2.17
CA VAL A 163 14.64 14.30 3.48
C VAL A 163 15.58 14.76 4.59
N ASP A 164 15.15 15.74 5.38
CA ASP A 164 15.87 16.17 6.57
C ASP A 164 15.79 15.09 7.66
N THR A 165 16.91 14.86 8.33
CA THR A 165 17.09 13.96 9.49
C THR A 165 17.86 14.65 10.62
N SER A 166 17.73 15.98 10.71
CA SER A 166 18.18 16.80 11.81
C SER A 166 17.37 16.53 13.09
N HIS A 167 17.83 17.08 14.21
CA HIS A 167 17.23 16.81 15.51
C HIS A 167 15.76 17.29 15.61
N SER A 168 15.39 18.39 14.94
CA SER A 168 14.01 18.90 14.94
C SER A 168 13.01 17.96 14.27
N MET A 169 13.51 16.97 13.51
CA MET A 169 12.68 15.95 12.86
C MET A 169 12.14 14.90 13.84
N TYR A 170 12.71 14.81 15.05
CA TYR A 170 12.17 13.99 16.14
C TYR A 170 10.93 14.58 16.79
N GLU A 171 10.67 15.87 16.61
CA GLU A 171 9.51 16.51 17.23
C GLU A 171 8.22 15.85 16.74
N ALA A 172 7.42 15.38 17.69
CA ALA A 172 6.10 14.86 17.42
C ALA A 172 5.15 16.03 17.08
N GLY A 173 4.50 15.93 15.93
CA GLY A 173 3.41 16.81 15.55
C GLY A 173 2.07 16.38 16.15
N PRO A 174 0.97 16.99 15.70
CA PRO A 174 -0.38 16.55 16.06
C PRO A 174 -0.58 15.05 15.78
N GLY A 175 -1.14 14.32 16.74
CA GLY A 175 -1.34 12.88 16.63
C GLY A 175 -0.12 12.02 16.98
N GLY A 176 0.93 12.60 17.57
CA GLY A 176 2.10 11.87 18.06
C GLY A 176 3.09 11.43 16.97
N ILE A 177 2.82 11.78 15.71
CA ILE A 177 3.62 11.40 14.55
C ILE A 177 4.85 12.30 14.47
N THR A 178 6.04 11.72 14.36
CA THR A 178 7.28 12.49 14.16
C THR A 178 7.34 13.10 12.77
N ARG A 179 7.97 14.28 12.65
CA ARG A 179 8.20 14.92 11.34
C ARG A 179 9.02 14.03 10.41
N GLU A 180 9.99 13.28 10.94
CA GLU A 180 10.76 12.27 10.21
C GLU A 180 9.86 11.21 9.57
N ALA A 181 8.97 10.59 10.36
CA ALA A 181 8.09 9.55 9.89
C ALA A 181 7.17 10.04 8.76
N TRP A 182 6.63 11.25 8.92
CA TRP A 182 5.79 11.87 7.90
C TRP A 182 6.56 12.16 6.62
N ALA A 183 7.77 12.75 6.72
CA ALA A 183 8.61 13.05 5.56
C ALA A 183 9.02 11.78 4.80
N LYS A 184 9.38 10.71 5.51
CA LYS A 184 9.73 9.43 4.88
C LYS A 184 8.53 8.70 4.29
N ALA A 185 7.36 8.74 4.93
CA ALA A 185 6.12 8.21 4.36
C ALA A 185 5.77 8.92 3.04
N CYS A 186 5.90 10.25 3.00
CA CYS A 186 5.73 11.04 1.79
C CYS A 186 6.76 10.68 0.70
N ALA A 187 8.04 10.57 1.07
CA ALA A 187 9.10 10.21 0.13
C ALA A 187 8.91 8.79 -0.46
N LEU A 188 8.45 7.82 0.33
CA LEU A 188 8.13 6.48 -0.14
C LEU A 188 6.94 6.46 -1.11
N ALA A 189 5.91 7.26 -0.83
CA ALA A 189 4.78 7.41 -1.75
C ALA A 189 5.21 8.06 -3.08
N LEU A 190 6.11 9.05 -3.05
CA LEU A 190 6.71 9.64 -4.25
C LEU A 190 7.58 8.64 -5.03
N LEU A 191 8.31 7.77 -4.34
CA LEU A 191 9.06 6.68 -4.97
C LEU A 191 8.11 5.76 -5.75
N ASP A 192 6.98 5.35 -5.18
CA ASP A 192 6.02 4.51 -5.89
C ASP A 192 5.43 5.18 -7.11
N GLN A 193 5.07 6.47 -6.99
CA GLN A 193 4.58 7.24 -8.13
C GLN A 193 5.63 7.35 -9.23
N ALA A 194 6.90 7.59 -8.87
CA ALA A 194 8.00 7.64 -9.83
C ALA A 194 8.14 6.30 -10.56
N ARG A 195 8.13 5.19 -9.83
CA ARG A 195 8.23 3.83 -10.41
C ARG A 195 7.08 3.51 -11.35
N HIS A 196 5.85 3.79 -10.94
CA HIS A 196 4.69 3.59 -11.79
C HIS A 196 4.69 4.46 -13.04
N ALA A 197 5.27 5.65 -12.96
CA ALA A 197 5.42 6.57 -14.08
C ALA A 197 6.66 6.27 -14.95
N GLY A 198 7.44 5.22 -14.65
CA GLY A 198 8.69 4.92 -15.38
C GLY A 198 9.75 6.02 -15.23
N ARG A 199 9.82 6.68 -14.07
CA ARG A 199 10.74 7.78 -13.77
C ARG A 199 11.80 7.35 -12.78
N ASP A 200 13.01 7.88 -12.95
CA ASP A 200 14.05 7.76 -11.94
C ASP A 200 13.61 8.44 -10.64
N PHE A 201 14.01 7.86 -9.51
CA PHE A 201 13.85 8.46 -8.19
C PHE A 201 15.20 8.52 -7.46
N VAL A 202 15.45 9.64 -6.80
CA VAL A 202 16.62 9.83 -5.94
C VAL A 202 16.17 10.32 -4.57
N GLY A 203 16.40 9.51 -3.54
CA GLY A 203 16.21 9.89 -2.15
C GLY A 203 17.53 10.40 -1.56
N ILE A 204 17.57 11.64 -1.11
CA ILE A 204 18.72 12.25 -0.44
C ILE A 204 18.34 12.44 1.01
N VAL A 205 19.03 11.75 1.92
CA VAL A 205 18.85 11.92 3.36
C VAL A 205 19.97 12.81 3.87
N PHE A 206 19.66 13.91 4.56
CA PHE A 206 20.66 14.86 5.06
C PHE A 206 20.39 15.28 6.51
N SER A 207 21.40 15.77 7.22
CA SER A 207 21.22 16.44 8.52
C SER A 207 22.10 17.68 8.58
N ALA A 208 23.37 17.56 8.98
CA ALA A 208 24.30 18.68 9.12
C ALA A 208 25.19 18.84 7.87
N ALA A 209 26.00 19.92 7.84
CA ALA A 209 27.00 20.12 6.79
C ALA A 209 27.86 18.84 6.61
N ASP A 210 27.95 18.38 5.36
CA ASP A 210 28.69 17.20 4.92
C ASP A 210 28.15 15.84 5.43
N ARG A 211 26.92 15.79 5.95
CA ARG A 211 26.23 14.53 6.28
C ARG A 211 25.02 14.32 5.38
N LEU A 212 25.28 13.68 4.24
CA LEU A 212 24.26 13.21 3.30
C LEU A 212 24.45 11.74 2.91
N ARG A 213 23.34 11.09 2.57
CA ARG A 213 23.34 9.76 1.94
C ARG A 213 22.37 9.74 0.77
N VAL A 214 22.85 9.28 -0.39
CA VAL A 214 22.07 9.24 -1.63
C VAL A 214 21.62 7.82 -1.98
N PHE A 215 20.33 7.66 -2.16
CA PHE A 215 19.68 6.44 -2.62
C PHE A 215 19.12 6.65 -4.02
N ARG A 216 19.70 5.94 -5.01
CA ARG A 216 19.27 6.02 -6.40
C ARG A 216 18.40 4.82 -6.75
N PHE A 217 17.27 5.10 -7.38
CA PHE A 217 16.29 4.13 -7.83
C PHE A 217 15.98 4.41 -9.32
N PRO A 218 16.78 3.83 -10.23
CA PRO A 218 16.58 4.02 -11.66
C PRO A 218 15.29 3.38 -12.18
N ALA A 219 14.66 4.00 -13.17
CA ALA A 219 13.39 3.57 -13.75
C ALA A 219 13.46 2.19 -14.42
N ASP A 220 14.63 1.85 -14.96
CA ASP A 220 14.90 0.65 -15.76
C ASP A 220 15.07 -0.62 -14.92
N ARG A 221 15.02 -0.52 -13.59
CA ARG A 221 15.23 -1.66 -12.69
C ARG A 221 14.23 -1.64 -11.54
N PRO A 222 13.90 -2.80 -10.96
CA PRO A 222 13.11 -2.82 -9.76
C PRO A 222 13.86 -2.14 -8.60
N ALA A 223 13.20 -1.26 -7.85
CA ALA A 223 13.72 -0.83 -6.57
C ALA A 223 13.73 -2.05 -5.63
N GLY A 224 14.92 -2.56 -5.37
CA GLY A 224 15.13 -3.66 -4.44
C GLY A 224 14.63 -3.26 -3.05
N LEU A 225 13.80 -4.10 -2.47
CA LEU A 225 13.15 -3.86 -1.19
C LEU A 225 14.15 -3.52 -0.07
N ALA A 226 15.29 -4.22 -0.02
CA ALA A 226 16.36 -3.93 0.92
C ALA A 226 16.85 -2.47 0.84
N ARG A 227 16.98 -1.92 -0.38
CA ARG A 227 17.41 -0.53 -0.59
C ARG A 227 16.33 0.47 -0.21
N THR A 228 15.07 0.16 -0.48
CA THR A 228 13.92 0.97 -0.04
C THR A 228 13.88 1.05 1.48
N LEU A 229 14.11 -0.08 2.16
CA LEU A 229 14.20 -0.13 3.62
C LEU A 229 15.42 0.62 4.15
N ASP A 230 16.59 0.47 3.52
CA ASP A 230 17.77 1.23 3.92
C ASP A 230 17.53 2.75 3.81
N PHE A 231 16.85 3.19 2.76
CA PHE A 231 16.44 4.60 2.60
C PHE A 231 15.51 5.04 3.73
N ALA A 232 14.49 4.23 4.02
CA ALA A 232 13.49 4.54 5.05
C ALA A 232 14.07 4.47 6.48
N GLU A 233 15.04 3.60 6.75
CA GLU A 233 15.61 3.43 8.08
C GLU A 233 16.79 4.38 8.35
N THR A 234 17.44 4.91 7.31
CA THR A 234 18.60 5.81 7.48
C THR A 234 18.21 7.10 8.20
N PHE A 235 18.92 7.39 9.29
CA PHE A 235 18.82 8.64 10.02
C PHE A 235 20.21 9.10 10.44
N LEU A 236 20.62 10.31 10.03
CA LEU A 236 21.99 10.77 10.21
C LEU A 236 22.21 11.52 11.52
N GLY A 237 21.18 12.20 12.04
CA GLY A 237 21.23 13.00 13.26
C GLY A 237 22.16 14.23 13.17
N GLY A 238 21.88 15.28 13.95
CA GLY A 238 22.69 16.51 13.98
C GLY A 238 21.88 17.79 13.76
N GLY A 239 22.58 18.91 13.50
CA GLY A 239 21.96 20.19 13.05
C GLY A 239 21.46 20.12 11.61
N THR A 240 20.98 21.25 11.05
CA THR A 240 20.49 21.35 9.65
C THR A 240 21.34 22.33 8.84
N SER A 241 21.82 21.96 7.65
CA SER A 241 22.41 22.90 6.68
C SER A 241 21.77 22.73 5.30
N TYR A 242 21.12 23.78 4.78
CA TYR A 242 20.40 23.75 3.50
C TYR A 242 21.26 24.19 2.30
N GLU A 243 22.31 24.99 2.53
CA GLU A 243 23.20 25.52 1.47
C GLU A 243 24.30 24.53 1.10
N ARG A 244 24.67 23.65 2.03
CA ARG A 244 25.58 22.52 1.84
C ARG A 244 25.00 21.29 2.54
N PRO A 245 23.92 20.71 1.98
CA PRO A 245 23.30 19.52 2.53
C PRO A 245 24.25 18.31 2.46
#